data_AF-A0A5E8C5Y8-F1
#
_entry.id   AF-A0A5E8C5Y8-F1
#
_cell.length_a   1.000
_cell.length_b   1.000
_cell.length_c   1.000
_cell.angle_alpha   90.00
_cell.angle_beta   90.00
_cell.angle_gamma   90.00
#
_symmetry.space_group_name_H-M   'P 1'
#
loop_
_entity.id
_entity.type
_entity.pdbx_description
1 polymer ?
#
loop_
_entity_poly.entity_id
_entity_poly.type
_entity_poly.pdbx_seq_one_letter_code
_entity_poly.pdbx_strand_id
1 'polypeptide(L)'
;MGPPHPKSYMGWWGSIGSPPQKGIARYAVSAGSQKLFHHAFHNAIFNTFRRVKNQIFFVVFPVSIYYYIWTSANNYNQWLYTKAGHETLEKLL
;
A
#
# COMPACT_ATOMS: atom_id res chain seq x y z
N MET A 1 -9.99 43.03 -7.06
CA MET A 1 -9.94 42.21 -5.82
C MET A 1 -10.94 41.09 -6.02
N GLY A 2 -10.52 39.84 -5.96
CA GLY A 2 -11.42 38.70 -6.15
C GLY A 2 -12.47 38.59 -5.03
N PRO A 3 -13.57 37.86 -5.24
CA PRO A 3 -14.55 37.61 -4.19
C PRO A 3 -13.89 36.88 -3.00
N PRO A 4 -14.41 37.06 -1.77
CA PRO A 4 -13.89 36.38 -0.60
C PRO A 4 -13.99 34.85 -0.77
N HIS A 5 -12.90 34.15 -0.43
CA HIS A 5 -12.83 32.69 -0.50
C HIS A 5 -13.20 32.04 0.84
N PRO A 6 -13.81 30.84 0.83
CA PRO A 6 -14.13 30.10 2.05
C PRO A 6 -12.86 29.67 2.80
N LYS A 7 -12.96 29.46 4.11
CA LYS A 7 -11.84 28.95 4.93
C LYS A 7 -11.46 27.53 4.48
N SER A 8 -10.16 27.30 4.32
CA SER A 8 -9.56 26.00 3.98
C SER A 8 -8.57 25.56 5.06
N TYR A 9 -8.27 24.26 5.09
CA TYR A 9 -7.21 23.69 5.96
C TYR A 9 -5.79 23.89 5.40
N MET A 10 -5.65 24.56 4.26
CA MET A 10 -4.38 24.78 3.56
C MET A 10 -4.38 26.17 2.93
N GLY A 11 -3.33 26.95 3.21
CA GLY A 11 -3.08 28.24 2.57
C GLY A 11 -1.99 28.18 1.50
N TRP A 12 -1.23 29.28 1.32
CA TRP A 12 -0.13 29.37 0.35
C TRP A 12 1.23 29.51 1.04
N TRP A 13 2.32 29.60 0.26
CA TRP A 13 3.64 29.94 0.79
C TRP A 13 3.58 31.22 1.63
N GLY A 14 4.06 31.14 2.87
CA GLY A 14 3.96 32.23 3.87
C GLY A 14 2.73 32.18 4.77
N SER A 15 1.69 31.41 4.43
CA SER A 15 0.45 31.31 5.22
C SER A 15 -0.21 29.93 5.13
N ILE A 16 0.58 28.85 5.21
CA ILE A 16 0.13 27.47 4.97
C ILE A 16 -0.94 26.94 5.95
N GLY A 17 -1.22 27.66 7.04
CA GLY A 17 -2.21 27.25 8.05
C GLY A 17 -1.68 26.30 9.13
N SER A 18 -0.37 26.08 9.20
CA SER A 18 0.27 25.26 10.24
C SER A 18 0.39 26.03 11.57
N PRO A 19 0.53 25.32 12.71
CA PRO A 19 0.94 25.96 13.96
C PRO A 19 2.26 26.75 13.81
N PRO A 20 2.46 27.82 14.60
CA PRO A 20 3.71 28.58 14.58
C PRO A 20 4.89 27.71 15.01
N GLN A 21 5.97 27.70 14.22
CA GLN A 21 7.20 26.95 14.48
C GLN A 21 8.30 27.92 14.91
N LYS A 22 8.91 27.72 16.09
CA LYS A 22 10.03 28.52 16.60
C LYS A 22 11.11 27.60 17.18
N GLY A 23 12.38 27.92 16.95
CA GLY A 23 13.52 27.18 17.50
C GLY A 23 13.94 25.92 16.73
N ILE A 24 13.39 25.67 15.53
CA ILE A 24 13.76 24.54 14.68
C ILE A 24 14.73 25.02 13.60
N ALA A 25 15.99 24.61 13.68
CA ALA A 25 16.97 24.81 12.61
C ALA A 25 16.96 23.59 11.67
N ARG A 26 16.98 23.83 10.36
CA ARG A 26 17.10 22.79 9.34
C ARG A 26 18.36 23.05 8.52
N TYR A 27 19.15 22.00 8.31
CA TYR A 27 20.38 22.05 7.53
C TYR A 27 20.24 21.12 6.33
N ALA A 28 20.76 21.55 5.18
CA ALA A 28 20.78 20.77 3.97
C ALA A 28 22.10 21.00 3.23
N VAL A 29 22.52 20.01 2.45
CA VAL A 29 23.69 20.10 1.56
C VAL A 29 23.18 20.16 0.12
N SER A 30 23.84 20.95 -0.74
CA SER A 30 23.49 21.05 -2.16
C SER A 30 23.52 19.68 -2.84
N ALA A 31 22.55 19.41 -3.71
CA ALA A 31 22.46 18.11 -4.40
C ALA A 31 23.70 17.81 -5.26
N GLY A 32 24.31 18.85 -5.86
CA GLY A 32 25.51 18.71 -6.68
C GLY A 32 26.79 18.41 -5.89
N SER A 33 26.78 18.60 -4.56
CA SER A 33 27.91 18.26 -3.69
C SER A 33 27.72 16.93 -2.95
N GLN A 34 26.67 16.16 -3.29
CA GLN A 34 26.42 14.82 -2.75
C GLN A 34 26.71 13.73 -3.79
N LYS A 35 27.03 12.52 -3.31
CA LYS A 35 27.10 11.32 -4.15
C LYS A 35 25.68 10.76 -4.35
N LEU A 36 25.15 10.80 -5.58
CA LEU A 36 23.74 10.49 -5.86
C LEU A 36 23.24 9.12 -5.36
N PHE A 37 24.04 8.05 -5.48
CA PHE A 37 23.65 6.68 -5.12
C PHE A 37 24.49 6.08 -3.99
N HIS A 38 25.01 6.92 -3.11
CA HIS A 38 25.79 6.43 -1.98
C HIS A 38 24.96 5.47 -1.12
N HIS A 39 25.48 4.25 -0.91
CA HIS A 39 24.80 3.16 -0.16
C HIS A 39 23.46 2.72 -0.75
N ALA A 40 23.14 3.06 -2.00
CA ALA A 40 21.87 2.69 -2.61
C ALA A 40 21.64 1.17 -2.58
N PHE A 41 22.63 0.34 -2.93
CA PHE A 41 22.50 -1.12 -2.93
C PHE A 41 22.32 -1.72 -1.53
N HIS A 42 23.18 -1.33 -0.57
CA HIS A 42 23.09 -1.81 0.80
C HIS A 42 21.73 -1.44 1.42
N ASN A 43 21.33 -0.17 1.28
CA ASN A 43 20.07 0.31 1.82
C ASN A 43 18.88 -0.30 1.07
N ALA A 44 18.94 -0.44 -0.25
CA ALA A 44 17.86 -1.04 -1.03
C ALA A 44 17.60 -2.49 -0.64
N ILE A 45 18.60 -3.25 -0.21
CA ILE A 45 18.39 -4.63 0.23
C ILE A 45 17.89 -4.65 1.68
N PHE A 46 18.68 -4.13 2.63
CA PHE A 46 18.39 -4.31 4.05
C PHE A 46 17.20 -3.47 4.53
N ASN A 47 17.08 -2.22 4.08
CA ASN A 47 15.97 -1.35 4.47
C ASN A 47 14.66 -1.82 3.82
N THR A 48 14.69 -2.28 2.56
CA THR A 48 13.50 -2.81 1.90
C THR A 48 13.04 -4.08 2.58
N PHE A 49 13.95 -5.02 2.87
CA PHE A 49 13.59 -6.22 3.63
C PHE A 49 12.97 -5.87 4.99
N ARG A 50 13.60 -4.96 5.76
CA ARG A 50 13.06 -4.48 7.04
C ARG A 50 11.65 -3.90 6.90
N ARG A 51 11.38 -3.12 5.85
CA ARG A 51 10.07 -2.52 5.58
C ARG A 51 9.03 -3.57 5.19
N VAL A 52 9.37 -4.47 4.26
CA VAL A 52 8.49 -5.52 3.77
C VAL A 52 8.14 -6.48 4.89
N LYS A 53 9.13 -6.95 5.67
CA LYS A 53 8.91 -7.86 6.81
C LYS A 53 7.86 -7.36 7.80
N ASN A 54 7.83 -6.05 8.06
CA ASN A 54 6.88 -5.48 9.03
C ASN A 54 5.44 -5.38 8.49
N GLN A 55 5.26 -5.48 7.17
CA GLN A 55 3.95 -5.36 6.52
C GLN A 55 3.48 -6.67 5.90
N ILE A 56 4.38 -7.65 5.69
CA ILE A 56 4.11 -8.87 4.94
C ILE A 56 2.95 -9.66 5.51
N PHE A 57 2.79 -9.69 6.84
CA PHE A 57 1.70 -10.42 7.48
C PHE A 57 0.32 -9.86 7.07
N PHE A 58 0.17 -8.53 7.04
CA PHE A 58 -1.09 -7.88 6.69
C PHE A 58 -1.49 -8.08 5.22
N VAL A 59 -0.55 -8.49 4.36
CA VAL A 59 -0.82 -8.80 2.95
C VAL A 59 -0.97 -10.30 2.75
N VAL A 60 -0.01 -11.10 3.20
CA VAL A 60 0.03 -12.54 2.98
C VAL A 60 -1.15 -13.24 3.66
N PHE A 61 -1.51 -12.82 4.88
CA PHE A 61 -2.62 -13.45 5.61
C PHE A 61 -3.96 -13.35 4.85
N PRO A 62 -4.48 -12.15 4.50
CA PRO A 62 -5.75 -12.07 3.77
C PRO A 62 -5.66 -12.67 2.36
N VAL A 63 -4.53 -12.51 1.66
CA VAL A 63 -4.34 -13.09 0.32
C VAL A 63 -4.38 -14.61 0.38
N SER A 64 -3.74 -15.23 1.38
CA SER A 64 -3.74 -16.69 1.54
C SER A 64 -5.14 -17.24 1.81
N ILE A 65 -5.93 -16.56 2.66
CA ILE A 65 -7.31 -16.94 2.96
C ILE A 65 -8.17 -16.87 1.71
N TYR A 66 -8.10 -15.75 0.98
CA TYR A 66 -8.85 -15.59 -0.26
C TYR A 66 -8.48 -16.64 -1.30
N TYR A 67 -7.17 -16.87 -1.48
CA TYR A 67 -6.68 -17.86 -2.43
C TYR A 67 -7.15 -19.28 -2.10
N TYR A 68 -7.15 -19.65 -0.82
CA TYR A 68 -7.66 -20.95 -0.37
C TYR A 68 -9.15 -21.12 -0.66
N ILE A 69 -9.97 -20.11 -0.35
CA ILE A 69 -11.42 -20.15 -0.61
C ILE A 69 -11.67 -20.24 -2.12
N TRP A 70 -10.97 -19.42 -2.91
CA TRP A 70 -11.13 -19.37 -4.35
C TRP A 70 -10.78 -20.70 -5.02
N THR A 71 -9.62 -21.27 -4.68
CA THR A 71 -9.19 -22.56 -5.23
C THR A 71 -10.13 -23.70 -4.85
N SER A 72 -10.62 -23.73 -3.60
CA SER A 72 -11.59 -24.72 -3.14
C SER A 72 -12.92 -24.62 -3.89
N ALA A 73 -13.46 -23.40 -4.04
CA ALA A 73 -14.69 -23.15 -4.78
C ALA A 73 -14.55 -23.49 -6.27
N ASN A 74 -13.42 -23.13 -6.89
CA ASN A 74 -13.16 -23.43 -8.30
C ASN A 74 -13.05 -24.93 -8.55
N ASN A 75 -12.33 -25.66 -7.69
CA ASN A 75 -12.22 -27.12 -7.81
C ASN A 75 -13.57 -27.82 -7.60
N TYR A 76 -14.36 -27.34 -6.63
CA TYR A 76 -15.70 -27.87 -6.39
C TYR A 76 -16.64 -27.59 -7.56
N ASN A 77 -16.59 -26.38 -8.13
CA ASN A 77 -17.35 -26.03 -9.32
C ASN A 77 -16.97 -26.92 -10.51
N GLN A 78 -15.68 -27.12 -10.75
CA GLN A 78 -15.21 -28.03 -11.81
C GLN A 78 -15.72 -29.46 -11.58
N TRP A 79 -15.69 -29.96 -10.35
CA TRP A 79 -16.21 -31.28 -10.01
C TRP A 79 -17.73 -31.41 -10.25
N LEU A 80 -18.52 -30.40 -9.88
CA LEU A 80 -19.98 -30.39 -10.09
C LEU A 80 -20.38 -30.54 -11.56
N TYR A 81 -19.60 -29.96 -12.48
CA TYR A 81 -19.83 -30.09 -13.93
C TYR A 81 -19.19 -31.35 -14.55
N THR A 82 -18.65 -32.27 -13.75
CA THR A 82 -18.25 -33.60 -14.22
C THR A 82 -19.42 -34.58 -14.14
N LYS A 83 -19.29 -35.72 -14.85
CA LYS A 83 -20.26 -36.82 -14.76
C LYS A 83 -20.48 -37.31 -13.32
N ALA A 84 -19.43 -37.33 -12.50
CA ALA A 84 -19.50 -37.80 -11.12
C ALA A 84 -20.24 -36.82 -10.19
N GLY A 85 -20.20 -35.51 -10.49
CA GLY A 85 -20.86 -34.46 -9.71
C GLY A 85 -22.28 -34.13 -10.17
N HIS A 86 -22.72 -34.66 -11.31
CA HIS A 86 -23.96 -34.27 -11.98
C HIS A 86 -25.21 -34.41 -11.09
N GLU A 87 -25.34 -35.52 -10.36
CA GLU A 87 -26.46 -35.72 -9.42
C GLU A 87 -26.46 -34.68 -8.29
N THR A 88 -25.27 -34.28 -7.82
CA THR A 88 -25.15 -33.24 -6.79
C THR A 88 -25.49 -31.86 -7.36
N LEU A 89 -25.14 -31.60 -8.62
CA LEU A 89 -25.49 -30.37 -9.31
C LEU A 89 -27.01 -30.23 -9.50
N GLU A 90 -27.69 -31.28 -9.96
CA GLU A 90 -29.15 -31.28 -10.13
C GLU A 90 -29.90 -31.03 -8.83
N LYS A 91 -29.37 -31.50 -7.69
CA LYS A 91 -29.93 -31.25 -6.35
C LYS A 91 -29.77 -29.81 -5.86
N LEU A 92 -28.81 -29.05 -6.41
CA LEU A 92 -28.49 -27.69 -5.98
C LEU A 92 -29.19 -26.60 -6.82
N LEU A 93 -29.78 -26.98 -7.95
CA LEU A 93 -30.57 -26.11 -8.85
C LEU A 93 -32.04 -26.09 -8.46
#